data_AF-A0A0B0EJ84-F1
#
_entry.id   AF-A0A0B0EJ84-F1
#
_cell.length_a   1.000
_cell.length_b   1.000
_cell.length_c   1.000
_cell.angle_alpha   90.00
_cell.angle_beta   90.00
_cell.angle_gamma   90.00
#
_symmetry.space_group_name_H-M   'P 1'
#
loop_
_entity.id
_entity.type
_entity.pdbx_description
1 polymer ?
#
loop_
_entity_poly.entity_id
_entity_poly.type
_entity_poly.pdbx_seq_one_letter_code
_entity_poly.pdbx_strand_id
1 'polypeptide(L)'
;MPITRELENIEVLEAVNFNHEQAKTLAKIIECSHADSHESLKEFIRAENKGLDDTIRYELKEDIKNLEIRMSYAQKDLLLKIFAIISE
;
A
#
# COMPACT_ATOMS: atom_id res chain seq x y z
N MET A 1 20.61 -13.77 0.75
CA MET A 1 21.51 -13.06 -0.18
C MET A 1 22.42 -14.08 -0.85
N PRO A 2 22.69 -13.98 -2.16
CA PRO A 2 23.75 -14.79 -2.72
C PRO A 2 25.07 -14.10 -2.40
N ILE A 3 25.93 -14.81 -1.68
CA ILE A 3 27.31 -14.45 -1.32
C ILE A 3 28.13 -13.91 -2.53
N THR A 4 27.68 -14.19 -3.75
CA THR A 4 28.31 -13.77 -5.00
C THR A 4 28.32 -12.26 -5.22
N ARG A 5 27.27 -11.52 -4.84
CA ARG A 5 27.25 -10.04 -5.05
C ARG A 5 28.13 -9.29 -4.04
N GLU A 6 28.19 -9.78 -2.80
CA GLU A 6 29.11 -9.26 -1.78
C GLU A 6 30.57 -9.38 -2.25
N LEU A 7 30.94 -10.54 -2.77
CA LEU A 7 32.27 -10.81 -3.33
C LEU A 7 32.56 -9.94 -4.56
N GLU A 8 31.62 -9.85 -5.50
CA GLU A 8 31.74 -8.97 -6.68
C GLU A 8 31.96 -7.50 -6.27
N ASN A 9 31.25 -7.00 -5.26
CA ASN A 9 31.41 -5.63 -4.77
C ASN A 9 32.80 -5.40 -4.18
N ILE A 10 33.33 -6.36 -3.41
CA ILE A 10 34.68 -6.28 -2.85
C ILE A 10 35.73 -6.28 -3.96
N GLU A 11 35.63 -7.19 -4.93
CA GLU A 11 36.57 -7.27 -6.06
C GLU A 11 36.57 -5.98 -6.90
N VAL A 12 35.41 -5.38 -7.15
CA VAL A 12 35.29 -4.09 -7.86
C VAL A 12 35.96 -2.95 -7.09
N LEU A 13 35.81 -2.92 -5.77
CA LEU A 13 36.42 -1.89 -4.92
C LEU A 13 37.94 -2.07 -4.81
N GLU A 14 38.42 -3.31 -4.74
CA GLU A 14 39.85 -3.61 -4.79
C GLU A 14 40.47 -3.20 -6.13
N ALA A 15 39.76 -3.40 -7.24
CA ALA A 15 40.21 -3.00 -8.57
C ALA A 15 40.40 -1.47 -8.74
N VAL A 16 39.81 -0.65 -7.85
CA VAL A 16 39.98 0.82 -7.82
C VAL A 16 40.87 1.29 -6.65
N ASN A 17 41.75 0.41 -6.16
CA ASN A 17 42.80 0.65 -5.14
C ASN A 17 42.31 0.78 -3.68
N PHE A 18 41.12 0.31 -3.33
CA PHE A 18 40.81 0.09 -1.91
C PHE A 18 41.53 -1.16 -1.40
N ASN A 19 42.07 -1.14 -0.19
CA ASN A 19 42.56 -2.37 0.42
C ASN A 19 41.38 -3.27 0.84
N HIS A 20 41.64 -4.55 1.07
CA HIS A 20 40.60 -5.55 1.37
C HIS A 20 39.67 -5.14 2.53
N GLU A 21 40.21 -4.60 3.61
CA GLU A 21 39.43 -4.17 4.78
C GLU A 21 38.55 -2.95 4.46
N GLN A 22 39.06 -1.99 3.69
CA GLN A 22 38.29 -0.85 3.20
C GLN A 22 37.18 -1.29 2.24
N ALA A 23 37.49 -2.17 1.29
CA ALA A 23 36.55 -2.71 0.32
C ALA A 23 35.40 -3.47 1.01
N LYS A 24 35.73 -4.35 1.96
CA LYS A 24 34.76 -5.10 2.77
C LYS A 24 33.87 -4.19 3.62
N THR A 25 34.46 -3.18 4.26
CA THR A 25 33.71 -2.20 5.06
C THR A 25 32.73 -1.43 4.20
N LEU A 26 33.17 -0.95 3.03
CA LEU A 26 32.33 -0.15 2.15
C LEU A 26 31.23 -0.99 1.49
N ALA A 27 31.54 -2.21 1.03
CA ALA A 27 30.54 -3.14 0.50
C ALA A 27 29.44 -3.42 1.54
N LYS A 28 29.82 -3.67 2.79
CA LYS A 28 28.87 -3.87 3.90
C LYS A 28 28.00 -2.63 4.15
N ILE A 29 28.58 -1.43 4.15
CA ILE A 29 27.82 -0.18 4.34
C ILE A 29 26.79 0.00 3.22
N ILE A 30 27.20 -0.25 1.97
CA ILE A 30 26.33 -0.12 0.80
C ILE A 30 25.16 -1.11 0.89
N GLU A 31 25.42 -2.36 1.27
CA GLU A 31 24.37 -3.37 1.39
C GLU A 31 23.42 -3.11 2.53
N CYS A 32 23.92 -2.70 3.70
CA CYS A 32 23.07 -2.26 4.81
C CYS A 32 22.21 -1.07 4.36
N SER A 33 22.81 -0.04 3.73
CA SER A 33 22.08 1.11 3.23
C SER A 33 21.02 0.73 2.19
N HIS A 34 21.33 -0.21 1.30
CA HIS A 34 20.38 -0.71 0.32
C HIS A 34 19.22 -1.46 1.01
N ALA A 35 19.52 -2.39 1.90
CA ALA A 35 18.52 -3.13 2.67
C ALA A 35 17.60 -2.20 3.47
N ASP A 36 18.18 -1.21 4.16
CA ASP A 36 17.43 -0.20 4.91
C ASP A 36 16.53 0.63 4.00
N SER A 37 17.03 1.04 2.82
CA SER A 37 16.24 1.78 1.84
C SER A 37 15.06 0.96 1.29
N HIS A 38 15.23 -0.34 1.08
CA HIS A 38 14.17 -1.25 0.64
C HIS A 38 13.12 -1.46 1.73
N GLU A 39 13.53 -1.62 2.99
CA GLU A 39 12.57 -1.75 4.08
C GLU A 39 11.80 -0.44 4.29
N SER A 40 12.46 0.72 4.23
CA SER A 40 11.81 2.02 4.27
C SER A 40 10.79 2.21 3.13
N LEU A 41 11.15 1.86 1.90
CA LEU A 41 10.24 1.91 0.76
C LEU A 41 9.03 0.98 0.95
N LYS A 42 9.26 -0.22 1.46
CA LYS A 42 8.20 -1.20 1.73
C LYS A 42 7.27 -0.75 2.85
N GLU A 43 7.80 -0.12 3.89
CA GLU A 43 7.00 0.52 4.95
C GLU A 43 6.16 1.67 4.39
N PHE A 44 6.75 2.53 3.57
CA PHE A 44 6.03 3.61 2.88
C PHE A 44 4.87 3.05 2.02
N ILE A 45 5.13 2.07 1.16
CA ILE A 45 4.11 1.44 0.31
C ILE A 45 2.99 0.80 1.16
N ARG A 46 3.34 0.15 2.28
CA ARG A 46 2.35 -0.42 3.21
C ARG A 46 1.47 0.67 3.84
N ALA A 47 2.06 1.80 4.24
CA ALA A 47 1.32 2.91 4.82
C ALA A 47 0.36 3.54 3.79
N GLU A 48 0.84 3.81 2.58
CA GLU A 48 0.03 4.36 1.49
C GLU A 48 -1.12 3.42 1.10
N ASN A 49 -0.84 2.11 0.94
CA ASN A 49 -1.87 1.12 0.63
C ASN A 49 -2.94 1.02 1.72
N LYS A 50 -2.53 1.12 2.99
CA LYS A 50 -3.47 1.13 4.12
C LYS A 50 -4.35 2.39 4.08
N GLY A 51 -3.74 3.56 3.85
CA GLY A 51 -4.48 4.81 3.69
C GLY A 51 -5.52 4.72 2.56
N LEU A 52 -5.13 4.15 1.43
CA LEU A 52 -6.02 3.93 0.30
C LEU A 52 -7.18 2.96 0.64
N ASP A 53 -6.92 1.82 1.31
CA ASP A 53 -7.97 0.89 1.74
C ASP A 53 -8.96 1.57 2.71
N ASP A 54 -8.45 2.35 3.66
CA ASP A 54 -9.26 3.07 4.64
C ASP A 54 -10.16 4.12 3.96
N THR A 55 -9.62 4.89 2.99
CA THR A 55 -10.41 5.86 2.20
C THR A 55 -11.49 5.17 1.37
N ILE A 56 -11.14 4.13 0.61
CA ILE A 56 -12.10 3.39 -0.22
C ILE A 56 -13.22 2.81 0.65
N ARG A 57 -12.86 2.20 1.78
CA ARG A 57 -13.84 1.62 2.70
C ARG A 57 -14.78 2.67 3.28
N TYR A 58 -14.26 3.85 3.62
CA TYR A 58 -15.07 4.94 4.14
C TYR A 58 -16.06 5.47 3.09
N GLU A 59 -15.58 5.76 1.88
CA GLU A 59 -16.42 6.27 0.79
C GLU A 59 -17.50 5.27 0.39
N LEU A 60 -17.14 4.00 0.19
CA LEU A 60 -18.11 2.95 -0.14
C LEU A 60 -19.16 2.77 0.96
N LYS A 61 -18.78 2.89 2.23
CA LYS A 61 -19.72 2.77 3.35
C LYS A 61 -20.74 3.92 3.34
N GLU A 62 -20.31 5.15 3.11
CA GLU A 62 -21.22 6.30 2.99
C GLU A 62 -22.12 6.19 1.76
N ASP A 63 -21.58 5.76 0.61
CA ASP A 63 -22.38 5.54 -0.60
C ASP A 63 -23.45 4.47 -0.43
N ILE A 64 -23.10 3.34 0.21
CA ILE A 64 -24.07 2.27 0.52
C ILE A 64 -25.17 2.80 1.43
N LYS A 65 -24.81 3.52 2.49
CA LYS A 65 -25.80 4.09 3.43
C LYS A 65 -26.72 5.09 2.73
N ASN A 66 -26.18 5.94 1.87
CA ASN A 66 -26.97 6.89 1.08
C ASN A 66 -27.93 6.16 0.12
N LEU A 67 -27.47 5.06 -0.48
CA LEU A 67 -28.29 4.23 -1.34
C LEU A 67 -29.44 3.55 -0.56
N GLU A 68 -29.15 2.98 0.61
CA GLU A 68 -30.15 2.37 1.50
C GLU A 68 -31.25 3.36 1.90
N ILE A 69 -30.86 4.59 2.25
CA ILE A 69 -31.82 5.67 2.58
C ILE A 69 -32.73 5.97 1.38
N ARG A 70 -32.15 6.15 0.19
CA ARG A 70 -32.90 6.43 -1.05
C ARG A 70 -33.85 5.28 -1.40
N MET A 71 -33.40 4.03 -1.25
CA MET A 71 -34.23 2.86 -1.47
C MET A 71 -35.40 2.80 -0.48
N SER A 72 -35.16 3.08 0.80
CA SER A 72 -36.22 3.12 1.82
C SER A 72 -37.28 4.16 1.48
N TYR A 73 -36.88 5.36 1.04
CA TYR A 73 -37.82 6.39 0.62
C TYR A 73 -38.61 5.97 -0.62
N ALA A 74 -37.95 5.44 -1.64
CA ALA A 74 -38.61 4.97 -2.85
C ALA A 74 -39.63 3.86 -2.57
N GLN A 75 -39.29 2.92 -1.68
CA GLN A 75 -40.20 1.86 -1.25
C GLN A 75 -41.42 2.40 -0.51
N LYS A 76 -41.22 3.32 0.44
CA LYS A 76 -42.33 3.96 1.18
C LYS A 76 -43.25 4.75 0.25
N ASP A 77 -42.70 5.51 -0.70
CA ASP A 77 -43.45 6.24 -1.71
C ASP A 77 -44.30 5.29 -2.58
N LEU A 78 -43.70 4.20 -3.05
CA LEU A 78 -44.41 3.18 -3.83
C LEU A 78 -45.57 2.55 -3.02
N LEU A 79 -45.34 2.21 -1.75
CA LEU A 79 -46.38 1.66 -0.88
C LEU A 79 -47.54 2.64 -0.68
N LEU A 80 -47.25 3.93 -0.48
CA LEU A 80 -48.28 4.96 -0.37
C LEU A 80 -49.10 5.08 -1.65
N LYS A 81 -48.45 5.06 -2.82
CA LYS A 81 -49.12 5.08 -4.12
C LYS A 81 -50.04 3.87 -4.31
N ILE A 82 -49.57 2.67 -3.97
CA ILE A 82 -50.39 1.45 -4.02
C ILE A 82 -51.59 1.56 -3.07
N PHE A 83 -51.36 2.01 -1.84
CA PHE A 83 -52.43 2.16 -0.85
C PHE A 83 -53.51 3.15 -1.31
N ALA A 84 -53.11 4.28 -1.92
CA ALA A 84 -54.03 5.26 -2.46
C ALA A 84 -54.94 4.67 -3.55
N ILE A 85 -54.39 3.84 -4.44
CA ILE A 85 -55.16 3.17 -5.51
C ILE A 85 -56.16 2.15 -4.94
N ILE A 86 -55.77 1.39 -3.92
CA ILE A 86 -56.64 0.35 -3.34
C ILE A 86 -57.75 0.95 -2.45
N SER A 87 -57.54 2.16 -1.94
CA SER A 87 -58.49 2.85 -1.06
C SER A 87 -59.54 3.68 -1.82
N GLU A 88 -59.46 3.73 -3.15
CA GLU A 88 -60.42 4.36 -4.07
C GLU A 88 -61.48 3.35 -4.52
#